data_AF-A0A6I2U062-F1
#
_entry.id   AF-A0A6I2U062-F1
#
_cell.length_a   1.000
_cell.length_b   1.000
_cell.length_c   1.000
_cell.angle_alpha   90.00
_cell.angle_beta   90.00
_cell.angle_gamma   90.00
#
_symmetry.space_group_name_H-M   'P 1'
#
loop_
_entity.id
_entity.type
_entity.pdbx_description
1 polymer ?
#
loop_
_entity_poly.entity_id
_entity_poly.type
_entity_poly.pdbx_seq_one_letter_code
_entity_poly.pdbx_strand_id
1 'polypeptide(L)'
;MVPITKDGRLSAKDMFGGNDMNQARTRMRELHSRLAEVNEKYGLERGDDIIITGAKHKSTETYRRELADECRTLSNEVGMKKTLLSGLNRSITKAETKIKALQTMVSNLEKAEADKQATIAELEDYMKNHLGDAVEIKAKITATRKELWDVRDKLNDKKMKLEQAKLQLDELQKNTSHIEARNREIKADFEKTAVSYQQQIINKIWAQAGMKALAEIADIYPRMTSIHDSSLFDDSFAMDFINYGDKIIYCAMYLYVGYINEATNFAESQGGGGSDTKDWGREKDEDEIEWIRRCLRQATRMIKPRKGKGLSR
;
A
#
# COMPACT_ATOMS: atom_id res chain seq x y z
N MET A 1 10.41 31.21 36.92
CA MET A 1 11.41 32.31 37.06
C MET A 1 12.59 31.99 36.16
N VAL A 2 13.00 32.94 35.32
CA VAL A 2 14.19 32.78 34.47
C VAL A 2 15.42 33.13 35.30
N PRO A 3 16.50 32.30 35.32
CA PRO A 3 17.65 32.56 36.18
C PRO A 3 18.47 33.74 35.63
N ILE A 4 18.62 34.76 36.48
CA ILE A 4 19.34 36.00 36.18
C ILE A 4 20.58 36.05 37.09
N THR A 5 21.72 36.34 36.48
CA THR A 5 22.99 36.59 37.16
C THR A 5 22.93 37.85 38.02
N LYS A 6 23.86 38.01 38.98
CA LYS A 6 23.92 39.19 39.84
C LYS A 6 24.03 40.51 39.06
N ASP A 7 24.53 40.45 37.82
CA ASP A 7 24.71 41.59 36.93
C ASP A 7 23.50 41.84 36.01
N GLY A 8 22.35 41.21 36.28
CA GLY A 8 21.10 41.42 35.54
C GLY A 8 21.02 40.70 34.19
N ARG A 9 22.00 39.86 33.83
CA ARG A 9 22.02 39.09 32.57
C ARG A 9 21.46 37.68 32.76
N LEU A 10 20.90 37.10 31.70
CA LEU A 10 20.46 35.70 31.70
C LEU A 10 21.63 34.75 31.98
N SER A 11 21.44 33.82 32.92
CA SER A 11 22.43 32.80 33.23
C SER A 11 22.24 31.60 32.30
N ALA A 12 22.97 31.57 31.18
CA ALA A 12 22.97 30.39 30.29
C ALA A 12 23.38 29.12 31.04
N LYS A 13 24.29 29.27 32.01
CA LYS A 13 24.77 28.20 32.88
C LYS A 13 23.63 27.59 33.70
N ASP A 14 22.83 28.41 34.37
CA ASP A 14 21.72 27.92 35.21
C ASP A 14 20.50 27.51 34.36
N MET A 15 20.36 28.08 33.16
CA MET A 15 19.33 27.70 32.20
C MET A 15 19.57 26.30 31.63
N PHE A 16 20.78 26.02 31.14
CA PHE A 16 21.09 24.82 30.36
C PHE A 16 21.89 23.75 31.11
N GLY A 17 22.19 23.92 32.41
CA GLY A 17 22.72 22.86 33.28
C GLY A 17 24.24 22.85 33.42
N GLY A 18 24.82 23.99 33.78
CA GLY A 18 26.26 24.18 33.80
C GLY A 18 26.97 23.73 35.07
N ASN A 19 27.93 22.83 34.86
CA ASN A 19 29.23 22.67 35.52
C ASN A 19 29.95 21.47 34.89
N ASP A 20 29.19 20.48 34.39
CA ASP A 20 29.66 19.31 33.64
C ASP A 20 28.67 18.92 32.53
N MET A 21 29.15 18.25 31.47
CA MET A 21 28.36 17.80 30.30
C MET A 21 27.20 16.89 30.68
N ASN A 22 27.34 16.07 31.73
CA ASN A 22 26.26 15.19 32.18
C ASN A 22 25.07 15.97 32.76
N GLN A 23 25.35 17.04 33.52
CA GLN A 23 24.32 17.91 34.08
C GLN A 23 23.59 18.66 32.96
N ALA A 24 24.35 19.18 31.98
CA ALA A 24 23.78 19.86 30.82
C ALA A 24 22.88 18.93 30.00
N ARG A 25 23.32 17.69 29.79
CA ARG A 25 22.54 16.67 29.07
C ARG A 25 21.23 16.33 29.79
N THR A 26 21.26 16.12 31.10
CA THR A 26 20.06 15.84 31.90
C THR A 26 19.11 17.02 31.90
N ARG A 27 19.64 18.24 32.05
CA ARG A 27 18.84 19.47 32.00
C ARG A 27 18.19 19.68 30.63
N MET A 28 18.92 19.43 29.56
CA MET A 28 18.38 19.53 28.20
C MET A 28 17.26 18.52 27.96
N ARG A 29 17.39 17.28 28.46
CA ARG A 29 16.31 16.29 28.39
C ARG A 29 15.05 16.75 29.13
N GLU A 30 15.20 17.27 30.35
CA GLU A 30 14.11 17.81 31.16
C GLU A 30 13.39 18.95 30.42
N LEU A 31 14.15 19.87 29.82
CA LEU A 31 13.61 20.97 29.03
C LEU A 31 12.84 20.48 27.80
N HIS A 32 13.36 19.49 27.06
CA HIS A 32 12.64 18.91 25.92
C HIS A 32 11.36 18.18 26.34
N SER A 33 11.35 17.50 27.49
CA SER A 33 10.13 16.88 28.04
C SER A 33 9.08 17.92 28.41
N ARG A 34 9.47 19.00 29.10
CA ARG A 34 8.56 20.12 29.41
C ARG A 34 8.05 20.83 28.17
N LEU A 35 8.92 21.00 27.17
CA LEU A 35 8.51 21.62 25.91
C LEU A 35 7.46 20.76 25.19
N ALA A 36 7.56 19.43 25.27
CA ALA A 36 6.60 18.52 24.66
C ALA A 36 5.20 18.65 25.27
N GLU A 37 5.08 18.77 26.60
CA GLU A 37 3.80 19.00 27.28
C GLU A 37 3.10 20.28 26.77
N VAL A 38 3.87 21.34 26.52
CA VAL A 38 3.33 22.60 25.98
C VAL A 38 2.96 22.48 24.49
N ASN A 39 3.71 21.67 23.75
CA ASN A 39 3.61 21.47 22.31
C ASN A 39 2.53 20.45 21.91
N GLU A 40 2.03 19.66 22.86
CA GLU A 40 0.98 18.67 22.64
C GLU A 40 -0.28 19.28 22.00
N LYS A 41 -0.66 20.50 22.39
CA LYS A 41 -1.80 21.23 21.80
C LYS A 41 -1.63 21.57 20.31
N TYR A 42 -0.40 21.53 19.81
CA TYR A 42 -0.05 21.74 18.40
C TYR A 42 0.22 20.43 17.66
N GLY A 43 0.01 19.27 18.31
CA GLY A 43 0.33 17.95 17.75
C GLY A 43 1.82 17.70 17.59
N LEU A 44 2.66 18.44 18.32
CA LEU A 44 4.12 18.33 18.26
C LEU A 44 4.62 17.48 19.45
N GLU A 45 5.13 16.29 19.15
CA GLU A 45 5.64 15.35 20.15
C GLU A 45 7.16 15.43 20.35
N ARG A 46 7.64 14.87 21.45
CA ARG A 46 9.07 14.73 21.72
C ARG A 46 9.62 13.55 20.91
N GLY A 47 10.68 13.77 20.15
CA GLY A 47 11.42 12.67 19.53
C GLY A 47 12.04 11.70 20.56
N ASP A 48 12.26 10.46 20.13
CA ASP A 48 12.83 9.43 20.98
C ASP A 48 14.27 9.72 21.42
N ASP A 49 14.68 9.19 22.58
CA ASP A 49 16.07 9.33 23.05
C ASP A 49 17.00 8.47 22.20
N ILE A 50 17.98 9.10 21.54
CA ILE A 50 18.97 8.44 20.68
C ILE A 50 19.81 7.38 21.41
N ILE A 51 19.98 7.47 22.74
CA ILE A 51 20.62 6.39 23.52
C ILE A 51 19.72 5.15 23.54
N ILE A 52 18.41 5.34 23.68
CA ILE A 52 17.44 4.27 23.79
C ILE A 52 17.18 3.64 22.41
N THR A 53 17.01 4.47 21.39
CA THR A 53 16.74 3.99 20.02
C THR A 53 17.98 3.45 19.33
N GLY A 54 19.18 3.82 19.80
CA GLY A 54 20.44 3.47 19.15
C GLY A 54 20.57 4.03 17.73
N ALA A 55 19.75 5.01 17.36
CA ALA A 55 19.74 5.57 16.02
C ALA A 55 21.12 6.21 15.73
N LYS A 56 21.78 5.71 14.69
CA LYS A 56 23.05 6.26 14.19
C LYS A 56 22.79 7.02 12.91
N HIS A 57 23.60 8.05 12.65
CA HIS A 57 23.60 8.70 11.35
C HIS A 57 23.89 7.65 10.28
N LYS A 58 22.93 7.43 9.39
CA LYS A 58 23.08 6.61 8.19
C LYS A 58 23.37 7.52 7.02
N SER A 59 24.32 7.13 6.18
CA SER A 59 24.50 7.80 4.89
C SER A 59 23.23 7.63 4.03
N THR A 60 22.94 8.60 3.18
CA THR A 60 21.78 8.54 2.28
C THR A 60 21.80 7.29 1.41
N GLU A 61 22.98 6.86 0.96
CA GLU A 61 23.15 5.65 0.15
C GLU A 61 22.84 4.37 0.94
N THR A 62 23.32 4.26 2.19
CA THR A 62 22.99 3.11 3.05
C THR A 62 21.48 3.01 3.30
N TYR A 63 20.82 4.15 3.53
CA TYR A 63 19.37 4.20 3.71
C TYR A 63 18.62 3.78 2.45
N ARG A 64 19.04 4.25 1.26
CA ARG A 64 18.42 3.85 -0.02
C ARG A 64 18.57 2.35 -0.30
N ARG A 65 19.73 1.75 0.01
CA ARG A 65 19.95 0.31 -0.16
C ARG A 65 19.05 -0.51 0.76
N GLU A 66 19.00 -0.16 2.03
CA GLU A 66 18.10 -0.81 3.00
C GLU A 66 16.63 -0.71 2.53
N LEU A 67 16.20 0.47 2.07
CA LEU A 67 14.85 0.67 1.56
C LEU A 67 14.59 -0.15 0.29
N ALA A 68 15.57 -0.27 -0.62
CA ALA A 68 15.44 -1.10 -1.81
C ALA A 68 15.33 -2.60 -1.46
N ASP A 69 16.10 -3.07 -0.48
CA ASP A 69 16.03 -4.44 0.02
C ASP A 69 14.69 -4.72 0.74
N GLU A 70 14.18 -3.75 1.50
CA GLU A 70 12.87 -3.81 2.14
C GLU A 70 11.76 -3.87 1.08
N CYS A 71 11.79 -3.00 0.07
CA CYS A 71 10.87 -3.04 -1.06
C CYS A 71 10.90 -4.39 -1.80
N ARG A 72 12.09 -4.96 -2.02
CA ARG A 72 12.25 -6.27 -2.64
C ARG A 72 11.63 -7.37 -1.77
N THR A 73 11.83 -7.31 -0.47
CA THR A 73 11.29 -8.26 0.51
C THR A 73 9.76 -8.20 0.54
N LEU A 74 9.20 -7.00 0.63
CA LEU A 74 7.76 -6.75 0.58
C LEU A 74 7.15 -7.21 -0.74
N SER A 75 7.82 -6.94 -1.87
CA SER A 75 7.37 -7.39 -3.19
C SER A 75 7.28 -8.93 -3.27
N ASN A 76 8.29 -9.63 -2.76
CA ASN A 76 8.27 -11.09 -2.66
C ASN A 76 7.12 -11.58 -1.76
N GLU A 77 6.92 -10.93 -0.61
CA GLU A 77 5.85 -11.28 0.32
C GLU A 77 4.45 -11.09 -0.30
N VAL A 78 4.24 -10.00 -1.07
CA VAL A 78 3.01 -9.78 -1.85
C VAL A 78 2.81 -10.88 -2.87
N GLY A 79 3.87 -11.27 -3.59
CA GLY A 79 3.84 -12.40 -4.52
C GLY A 79 3.41 -13.70 -3.83
N MET A 80 4.03 -14.03 -2.69
CA MET A 80 3.67 -15.21 -1.90
C MET A 80 2.22 -15.16 -1.42
N LYS A 81 1.76 -14.03 -0.88
CA LYS A 81 0.36 -13.85 -0.44
C LYS A 81 -0.63 -14.02 -1.59
N LYS A 82 -0.31 -13.53 -2.80
CA LYS A 82 -1.14 -13.71 -3.99
C LYS A 82 -1.26 -15.19 -4.37
N THR A 83 -0.17 -15.95 -4.32
CA THR A 83 -0.20 -17.39 -4.58
C THR A 83 -1.03 -18.15 -3.53
N LEU A 84 -0.87 -17.80 -2.24
CA LEU A 84 -1.63 -18.38 -1.14
C LEU A 84 -3.14 -18.11 -1.30
N LEU A 85 -3.52 -16.88 -1.62
CA LEU A 85 -4.92 -16.50 -1.85
C LEU A 85 -5.53 -17.28 -3.02
N SER A 86 -4.79 -17.46 -4.12
CA SER A 86 -5.24 -18.32 -5.22
C SER A 86 -5.43 -19.78 -4.79
N GLY A 87 -4.56 -20.28 -3.92
CA GLY A 87 -4.65 -21.62 -3.34
C GLY A 87 -5.87 -21.77 -2.44
N LEU A 88 -6.14 -20.79 -1.57
CA LEU A 88 -7.32 -20.75 -0.70
C LEU A 88 -8.61 -20.73 -1.52
N ASN A 89 -8.69 -19.90 -2.57
CA ASN A 89 -9.85 -19.87 -3.47
C ASN A 89 -10.10 -21.22 -4.13
N ARG A 90 -9.04 -21.90 -4.59
CA ARG A 90 -9.18 -23.26 -5.15
C ARG A 90 -9.68 -24.26 -4.10
N SER A 91 -9.23 -24.15 -2.85
CA SER A 91 -9.71 -24.97 -1.74
C SER A 91 -11.17 -24.71 -1.40
N ILE A 92 -11.63 -23.46 -1.44
CA ILE A 92 -13.04 -23.07 -1.30
C ILE A 92 -13.88 -23.75 -2.39
N THR A 93 -13.50 -23.62 -3.66
CA THR A 93 -14.25 -24.24 -4.77
C THR A 93 -14.31 -25.76 -4.63
N LYS A 94 -13.24 -26.41 -4.17
CA LYS A 94 -13.23 -27.85 -3.88
C LYS A 94 -14.18 -28.19 -2.73
N ALA A 95 -14.18 -27.41 -1.65
CA ALA A 95 -15.08 -27.61 -0.51
C ALA A 95 -16.54 -27.45 -0.93
N GLU A 96 -16.89 -26.41 -1.69
CA GLU A 96 -18.23 -26.20 -2.24
C GLU A 96 -18.69 -27.36 -3.13
N THR A 97 -17.81 -27.86 -4.00
CA THR A 97 -18.11 -29.00 -4.87
C THR A 97 -18.36 -30.27 -4.06
N LYS A 98 -17.55 -30.49 -3.00
CA LYS A 98 -17.73 -31.61 -2.08
C LYS A 98 -19.06 -31.52 -1.32
N ILE A 99 -19.44 -30.33 -0.85
CA ILE A 99 -20.73 -30.08 -0.20
C ILE A 99 -21.88 -30.42 -1.15
N LYS A 100 -21.86 -29.90 -2.39
CA LYS A 100 -22.88 -30.20 -3.39
C LYS A 100 -23.01 -31.70 -3.65
N ALA A 101 -21.89 -32.40 -3.83
CA ALA A 101 -21.89 -33.85 -4.03
C ALA A 101 -22.44 -34.61 -2.82
N LEU A 102 -22.07 -34.21 -1.59
CA LEU A 102 -22.59 -34.80 -0.35
C LEU A 102 -24.08 -34.54 -0.17
N GLN A 103 -24.58 -33.34 -0.50
CA GLN A 103 -26.01 -33.03 -0.49
C GLN A 103 -26.79 -33.93 -1.44
N THR A 104 -26.30 -34.13 -2.67
CA THR A 104 -26.93 -35.07 -3.62
C THR A 104 -26.90 -36.50 -3.09
N MET A 105 -25.78 -36.95 -2.53
CA MET A 105 -25.69 -38.30 -1.93
C MET A 105 -26.67 -38.49 -0.77
N VAL A 106 -26.80 -37.50 0.12
CA VAL A 106 -27.76 -37.51 1.24
C VAL A 106 -29.19 -37.60 0.71
N SER A 107 -29.56 -36.76 -0.25
CA SER A 107 -30.91 -36.78 -0.85
C SER A 107 -31.25 -38.12 -1.50
N ASN A 108 -30.30 -38.73 -2.22
CA ASN A 108 -30.49 -40.05 -2.83
C ASN A 108 -30.67 -41.16 -1.77
N LEU A 109 -29.90 -41.11 -0.68
CA LEU A 109 -29.99 -42.08 0.41
C LEU A 109 -31.28 -41.92 1.22
N GLU A 110 -31.74 -40.69 1.46
CA GLU A 110 -33.04 -40.41 2.09
C GLU A 110 -34.20 -40.96 1.26
N LYS A 111 -34.12 -40.83 -0.08
CA LYS A 111 -35.11 -41.45 -0.97
C LYS A 111 -35.09 -42.97 -0.89
N ALA A 112 -33.91 -43.59 -0.94
CA ALA A 112 -33.76 -45.04 -0.83
C ALA A 112 -34.24 -45.59 0.53
N GLU A 113 -34.02 -44.84 1.61
CA GLU A 113 -34.55 -45.14 2.94
C GLU A 113 -36.09 -45.12 2.94
N ALA A 114 -36.70 -44.06 2.38
CA ALA A 114 -38.15 -43.93 2.27
C ALA A 114 -38.77 -45.07 1.43
N ASP A 115 -38.19 -45.38 0.27
CA ASP A 115 -38.66 -46.44 -0.63
C ASP A 115 -38.62 -47.81 0.08
N LYS A 116 -37.50 -48.14 0.76
CA LYS A 116 -37.37 -49.40 1.51
C LYS A 116 -38.33 -49.47 2.70
N GLN A 117 -38.54 -48.36 3.40
CA GLN A 117 -39.50 -48.29 4.50
C GLN A 117 -40.94 -48.54 4.00
N ALA A 118 -41.30 -47.98 2.84
CA ALA A 118 -42.57 -48.24 2.19
C ALA A 118 -42.71 -49.71 1.77
N THR A 119 -41.67 -50.33 1.19
CA THR A 119 -41.71 -51.76 0.81
C THR A 119 -41.90 -52.67 2.03
N ILE A 120 -41.25 -52.34 3.15
CA ILE A 120 -41.45 -53.09 4.41
C ILE A 120 -42.91 -52.98 4.87
N ALA A 121 -43.49 -51.78 4.84
CA ALA A 121 -44.89 -51.57 5.25
C ALA A 121 -45.88 -52.33 4.35
N GLU A 122 -45.66 -52.33 3.04
CA GLU A 122 -46.48 -53.09 2.07
C GLU A 122 -46.38 -54.60 2.32
N LEU A 123 -45.17 -55.13 2.54
CA LEU A 123 -44.97 -56.56 2.84
C LEU A 123 -45.59 -56.96 4.18
N GLU A 124 -45.53 -56.10 5.19
CA GLU A 124 -46.16 -56.32 6.49
C GLU A 124 -47.70 -56.34 6.38
N ASP A 125 -48.29 -55.44 5.60
CA ASP A 125 -49.74 -55.42 5.35
C ASP A 125 -50.19 -56.65 4.53
N TYR A 126 -49.46 -57.01 3.48
CA TYR A 126 -49.74 -58.20 2.67
C TYR A 126 -49.72 -59.48 3.52
N MET A 127 -48.71 -59.64 4.39
CA MET A 127 -48.61 -60.79 5.31
C MET A 127 -49.79 -60.88 6.29
N LYS A 128 -50.32 -59.73 6.72
CA LYS A 128 -51.48 -59.67 7.63
C LYS A 128 -52.76 -60.17 6.96
N ASN A 129 -52.87 -59.99 5.65
CA ASN A 129 -54.05 -60.35 4.86
C ASN A 129 -53.92 -61.74 4.19
N HIS A 130 -52.71 -62.32 4.09
CA HIS A 130 -52.46 -63.61 3.43
C HIS A 130 -51.49 -64.52 4.23
N LEU A 131 -52.06 -65.41 5.06
CA LEU A 131 -51.31 -66.31 5.97
C LEU A 131 -50.57 -67.47 5.27
N GLY A 132 -50.90 -67.79 4.02
CA GLY A 132 -50.31 -68.93 3.28
C GLY A 132 -48.83 -68.79 2.94
N ASP A 133 -48.36 -67.56 2.71
CA ASP A 133 -46.99 -67.26 2.24
C ASP A 133 -46.11 -66.61 3.33
N ALA A 134 -46.54 -66.67 4.59
CA ALA A 134 -45.97 -65.90 5.69
C ALA A 134 -44.46 -66.14 5.91
N VAL A 135 -43.94 -67.33 5.63
CA VAL A 135 -42.52 -67.67 5.81
C VAL A 135 -41.64 -66.93 4.79
N GLU A 136 -42.04 -66.92 3.51
CA GLU A 136 -41.27 -66.26 2.45
C GLU A 136 -41.33 -64.73 2.61
N ILE A 137 -42.50 -64.18 2.94
CA ILE A 137 -42.67 -62.74 3.18
C ILE A 137 -41.81 -62.29 4.37
N LYS A 138 -41.76 -63.06 5.46
CA LYS A 138 -40.93 -62.75 6.63
C LYS A 138 -39.44 -62.78 6.32
N ALA A 139 -38.99 -63.69 5.45
CA ALA A 139 -37.62 -63.70 4.95
C ALA A 139 -37.30 -62.42 4.13
N LYS A 140 -38.21 -62.01 3.24
CA LYS A 140 -38.07 -60.76 2.46
C LYS A 140 -38.04 -59.53 3.37
N ILE A 141 -38.93 -59.40 4.35
CA ILE A 141 -38.92 -58.31 5.33
C ILE A 141 -37.57 -58.25 6.06
N THR A 142 -37.04 -59.40 6.48
CA THR A 142 -35.75 -59.47 7.18
C THR A 142 -34.58 -59.02 6.30
N ALA A 143 -34.56 -59.44 5.03
CA ALA A 143 -33.57 -59.00 4.06
C ALA A 143 -33.67 -57.48 3.80
N THR A 144 -34.87 -56.96 3.57
CA THR A 144 -35.09 -55.52 3.32
C THR A 144 -34.74 -54.67 4.55
N ARG A 145 -35.00 -55.15 5.77
CA ARG A 145 -34.57 -54.47 7.02
C ARG A 145 -33.05 -54.41 7.16
N LYS A 146 -32.33 -55.44 6.73
CA LYS A 146 -30.86 -55.42 6.70
C LYS A 146 -30.35 -54.37 5.71
N GLU A 147 -30.92 -54.33 4.51
CA GLU A 147 -30.56 -53.31 3.51
C GLU A 147 -30.92 -51.89 3.97
N LEU A 148 -32.04 -51.72 4.67
CA LEU A 148 -32.43 -50.44 5.27
C LEU A 148 -31.38 -49.98 6.31
N TRP A 149 -30.88 -50.91 7.13
CA TRP A 149 -29.82 -50.61 8.09
C TRP A 149 -28.55 -50.14 7.39
N ASP A 150 -28.11 -50.84 6.33
CA ASP A 150 -26.93 -50.44 5.54
C ASP A 150 -27.11 -49.05 4.88
N VAL A 151 -28.31 -48.72 4.42
CA VAL A 151 -28.63 -47.39 3.85
C VAL A 151 -28.56 -46.32 4.94
N ARG A 152 -29.11 -46.58 6.13
CA ARG A 152 -29.13 -45.63 7.25
C ARG A 152 -27.74 -45.38 7.82
N ASP A 153 -26.90 -46.40 7.90
CA ASP A 153 -25.48 -46.26 8.29
C ASP A 153 -24.72 -45.34 7.31
N LYS A 154 -24.85 -45.60 6.00
CA LYS A 154 -24.27 -44.74 4.96
C LYS A 154 -24.81 -43.31 5.02
N LEU A 155 -26.11 -43.14 5.27
CA LEU A 155 -26.73 -41.82 5.39
C LEU A 155 -26.12 -41.01 6.54
N ASN A 156 -25.93 -41.64 7.70
CA ASN A 156 -25.31 -41.00 8.86
C ASN A 156 -23.86 -40.59 8.58
N ASP A 157 -23.06 -41.45 7.93
CA ASP A 157 -21.69 -41.12 7.50
C ASP A 157 -21.68 -39.89 6.56
N LYS A 158 -22.58 -39.84 5.57
CA LYS A 158 -22.66 -38.70 4.63
C LYS A 158 -23.13 -37.42 5.31
N LYS A 159 -24.10 -37.49 6.23
CA LYS A 159 -24.56 -36.33 7.02
C LYS A 159 -23.44 -35.76 7.90
N MET A 160 -22.68 -36.60 8.59
CA MET A 160 -21.49 -36.15 9.34
C MET A 160 -20.44 -35.48 8.46
N LYS A 161 -20.09 -36.10 7.32
CA LYS A 161 -19.13 -35.53 6.37
C LYS A 161 -19.61 -34.21 5.77
N LEU A 162 -20.92 -34.06 5.57
CA LEU A 162 -21.52 -32.84 5.07
C LEU A 162 -21.36 -31.69 6.06
N GLU A 163 -21.64 -31.92 7.35
CA GLU A 163 -21.46 -30.87 8.36
C GLU A 163 -20.00 -30.50 8.57
N GLN A 164 -19.10 -31.48 8.59
CA GLN A 164 -17.67 -31.18 8.67
C GLN A 164 -17.20 -30.33 7.47
N ALA A 165 -17.69 -30.62 6.26
CA ALA A 165 -17.34 -29.85 5.07
C ALA A 165 -17.90 -28.42 5.12
N LYS A 166 -19.11 -28.22 5.65
CA LYS A 166 -19.71 -26.88 5.84
C LYS A 166 -18.92 -26.05 6.85
N LEU A 167 -18.50 -26.64 7.97
CA LEU A 167 -17.65 -25.96 8.97
C LEU A 167 -16.32 -25.52 8.36
N GLN A 168 -15.68 -26.39 7.58
CA GLN A 168 -14.44 -26.05 6.86
C GLN A 168 -14.64 -24.92 5.85
N LEU A 169 -15.79 -24.89 5.15
CA LEU A 169 -16.09 -23.81 4.22
C LEU A 169 -16.29 -22.47 4.94
N ASP A 170 -16.99 -22.45 6.07
CA ASP A 170 -17.19 -21.24 6.88
C ASP A 170 -15.86 -20.66 7.39
N GLU A 171 -14.96 -21.52 7.87
CA GLU A 171 -13.62 -21.10 8.31
C GLU A 171 -12.79 -20.51 7.16
N LEU A 172 -12.80 -21.16 5.99
CA LEU A 172 -12.11 -20.66 4.80
C LEU A 172 -12.68 -19.31 4.33
N GLN A 173 -14.01 -19.15 4.35
CA GLN A 173 -14.67 -17.89 3.97
C GLN A 173 -14.29 -16.76 4.92
N LYS A 174 -14.31 -16.99 6.25
CA LYS A 174 -13.87 -16.00 7.25
C LYS A 174 -12.43 -15.56 7.03
N ASN A 175 -11.52 -16.49 6.80
CA ASN A 175 -10.11 -16.19 6.53
C ASN A 175 -9.94 -15.34 5.27
N THR A 176 -10.66 -15.66 4.19
CA THR A 176 -10.63 -14.87 2.96
C THR A 176 -11.14 -13.44 3.19
N SER A 177 -12.29 -13.27 3.86
CA SER A 177 -12.84 -11.93 4.15
C SER A 177 -11.90 -11.08 5.02
N HIS A 178 -11.22 -11.69 6.00
CA HIS A 178 -10.23 -11.00 6.82
C HIS A 178 -9.01 -10.53 5.99
N ILE A 179 -8.49 -11.39 5.11
CA ILE A 179 -7.38 -11.03 4.20
C ILE A 179 -7.79 -9.90 3.25
N GLU A 180 -9.01 -9.96 2.70
CA GLU A 180 -9.54 -8.92 1.81
C GLU A 180 -9.71 -7.56 2.52
N ALA A 181 -10.17 -7.56 3.78
CA ALA A 181 -10.26 -6.34 4.58
C ALA A 181 -8.88 -5.72 4.83
N ARG A 182 -7.90 -6.54 5.25
CA ARG A 182 -6.52 -6.08 5.46
C ARG A 182 -5.87 -5.57 4.18
N ASN A 183 -6.12 -6.21 3.04
CA ASN A 183 -5.61 -5.73 1.75
C ASN A 183 -6.20 -4.37 1.35
N ARG A 184 -7.47 -4.10 1.68
CA ARG A 184 -8.10 -2.79 1.44
C ARG A 184 -7.46 -1.71 2.30
N GLU A 185 -7.19 -2.00 3.57
CA GLU A 185 -6.52 -1.08 4.50
C GLU A 185 -5.09 -0.74 4.03
N ILE A 186 -4.29 -1.75 3.71
CA ILE A 186 -2.92 -1.56 3.17
C ILE A 186 -2.94 -0.71 1.90
N LYS A 187 -3.91 -0.92 1.01
CA LYS A 187 -4.04 -0.13 -0.22
C LYS A 187 -4.36 1.34 0.09
N ALA A 188 -5.28 1.60 1.00
CA ALA A 188 -5.64 2.96 1.40
C ALA A 188 -4.47 3.70 2.06
N ASP A 189 -3.72 3.02 2.93
CA ASP A 189 -2.53 3.59 3.57
C ASP A 189 -1.41 3.87 2.57
N PHE A 190 -1.22 2.98 1.59
CA PHE A 190 -0.29 3.20 0.49
C PHE A 190 -0.68 4.43 -0.33
N GLU A 191 -1.95 4.55 -0.73
CA GLU A 191 -2.44 5.70 -1.49
C GLU A 191 -2.24 7.01 -0.72
N LYS A 192 -2.58 7.04 0.58
CA LYS A 192 -2.38 8.21 1.44
C LYS A 192 -0.90 8.60 1.55
N THR A 193 -0.01 7.61 1.72
CA THR A 193 1.43 7.84 1.88
C THR A 193 2.06 8.28 0.55
N ALA A 194 1.66 7.68 -0.58
CA ALA A 194 2.12 8.05 -1.91
C ALA A 194 1.76 9.51 -2.25
N VAL A 195 0.52 9.92 -1.96
CA VAL A 195 0.08 11.32 -2.15
C VAL A 195 0.91 12.29 -1.29
N SER A 196 1.14 11.96 -0.02
CA SER A 196 1.97 12.79 0.88
C SER A 196 3.41 12.91 0.37
N TYR A 197 4.01 11.79 -0.06
CA TYR A 197 5.35 11.76 -0.60
C TYR A 197 5.48 12.57 -1.90
N GLN A 198 4.52 12.41 -2.82
CA GLN A 198 4.46 13.21 -4.05
C GLN A 198 4.37 14.71 -3.74
N GLN A 199 3.52 15.11 -2.79
CA GLN A 199 3.39 16.51 -2.39
C GLN A 199 4.69 17.06 -1.80
N GLN A 200 5.38 16.28 -0.97
CA GLN A 200 6.67 16.69 -0.40
C GLN A 200 7.73 16.92 -1.48
N ILE A 201 7.82 16.01 -2.47
CA ILE A 201 8.72 16.19 -3.62
C ILE A 201 8.35 17.43 -4.42
N ILE A 202 7.07 17.59 -4.77
CA ILE A 202 6.59 18.74 -5.54
C ILE A 202 6.95 20.04 -4.82
N ASN A 203 6.74 20.12 -3.50
CA ASN A 203 7.08 21.29 -2.70
C ASN A 203 8.59 21.61 -2.75
N LYS A 204 9.46 20.61 -2.66
CA LYS A 204 10.92 20.81 -2.79
C LYS A 204 11.30 21.32 -4.18
N ILE A 205 10.72 20.73 -5.23
CA ILE A 205 10.97 21.15 -6.63
C ILE A 205 10.47 22.59 -6.85
N TRP A 206 9.28 22.92 -6.33
CA TRP A 206 8.71 24.27 -6.37
C TRP A 206 9.63 25.29 -5.68
N ALA A 207 10.13 24.97 -4.48
CA ALA A 207 11.03 25.84 -3.75
C ALA A 207 12.34 26.10 -4.52
N GLN A 208 12.92 25.06 -5.13
CA GLN A 208 14.14 25.21 -5.93
C GLN A 208 13.91 25.97 -7.22
N ALA A 209 12.79 25.74 -7.91
CA ALA A 209 12.41 26.49 -9.10
C ALA A 209 12.18 27.97 -8.77
N GLY A 210 11.44 28.25 -7.70
CA GLY A 210 11.20 29.61 -7.21
C GLY A 210 12.50 30.33 -6.84
N MET A 211 13.41 29.68 -6.10
CA MET A 211 14.71 30.27 -5.79
C MET A 211 15.54 30.56 -7.03
N LYS A 212 15.54 29.67 -8.03
CA LYS A 212 16.25 29.90 -9.29
C LYS A 212 15.66 31.08 -10.07
N ALA A 213 14.34 31.14 -10.21
CA ALA A 213 13.65 32.24 -10.90
C ALA A 213 13.90 33.58 -10.19
N LEU A 214 13.81 33.61 -8.86
CA LEU A 214 14.12 34.80 -8.05
C LEU A 214 15.57 35.25 -8.20
N ALA A 215 16.52 34.32 -8.22
CA ALA A 215 17.93 34.65 -8.42
C ALA A 215 18.18 35.26 -9.81
N GLU A 216 17.57 34.71 -10.87
CA GLU A 216 17.67 35.29 -12.22
C GLU A 216 17.01 36.67 -12.29
N ILE A 217 15.84 36.86 -11.65
CA ILE A 217 15.21 38.18 -11.57
C ILE A 217 16.10 39.18 -10.82
N ALA A 218 16.68 38.79 -9.68
CA ALA A 218 17.55 39.66 -8.90
C ALA A 218 18.83 40.06 -9.65
N ASP A 219 19.30 39.21 -10.57
CA ASP A 219 20.44 39.49 -11.44
C ASP A 219 20.06 40.36 -12.66
N ILE A 220 18.86 40.18 -13.22
CA ILE A 220 18.36 40.97 -14.36
C ILE A 220 17.88 42.36 -13.92
N TYR A 221 17.19 42.46 -12.79
CA TYR A 221 16.51 43.67 -12.34
C TYR A 221 17.43 44.91 -12.28
N PRO A 222 18.67 44.86 -11.75
CA PRO A 222 19.58 46.01 -11.75
C PRO A 222 20.05 46.45 -13.14
N ARG A 223 19.93 45.59 -14.16
CA ARG A 223 20.31 45.87 -15.55
C ARG A 223 19.16 46.48 -16.35
N MET A 224 17.93 46.45 -15.83
CA MET A 224 16.80 47.13 -16.43
C MET A 224 16.93 48.63 -16.22
N THR A 225 17.05 49.34 -17.33
CA THR A 225 17.07 50.81 -17.38
C THR A 225 15.73 51.39 -17.83
N SER A 226 14.88 50.55 -18.45
CA SER A 226 13.54 50.89 -18.91
C SER A 226 12.60 49.69 -18.77
N ILE A 227 11.29 49.96 -18.71
CA ILE A 227 10.23 48.94 -18.72
C ILE A 227 10.24 48.16 -20.06
N HIS A 228 10.81 48.75 -21.11
CA HIS A 228 10.97 48.11 -22.43
C HIS A 228 12.13 47.10 -22.49
N ASP A 229 12.94 46.96 -21.44
CA ASP A 229 14.07 46.01 -21.40
C ASP A 229 13.62 44.56 -21.11
N SER A 230 12.38 44.20 -21.46
CA SER A 230 11.82 42.86 -21.23
C SER A 230 12.57 41.76 -21.98
N SER A 231 13.30 42.11 -23.04
CA SER A 231 14.19 41.20 -23.76
C SER A 231 15.36 40.69 -22.92
N LEU A 232 15.71 41.34 -21.81
CA LEU A 232 16.70 40.81 -20.86
C LEU A 232 16.26 39.49 -20.21
N PHE A 233 14.97 39.19 -20.27
CA PHE A 233 14.41 37.92 -19.82
C PHE A 233 14.25 36.89 -20.94
N ASP A 234 14.63 37.21 -22.18
CA ASP A 234 14.53 36.26 -23.30
C ASP A 234 15.38 35.02 -23.00
N ASP A 235 14.75 33.86 -23.20
CA ASP A 235 15.32 32.54 -22.90
C ASP A 235 15.76 32.33 -21.42
N SER A 236 15.31 33.18 -20.49
CA SER A 236 15.52 33.01 -19.03
C SER A 236 14.63 31.91 -18.44
N PHE A 237 15.11 31.22 -17.41
CA PHE A 237 14.28 30.27 -16.67
C PHE A 237 13.18 31.00 -15.91
N ALA A 238 13.40 32.24 -15.44
CA ALA A 238 12.35 33.04 -14.83
C ALA A 238 11.12 33.17 -15.74
N MET A 239 11.30 33.51 -17.02
CA MET A 239 10.18 33.59 -17.97
C MET A 239 9.61 32.21 -18.32
N ASP A 240 10.44 31.19 -18.41
CA ASP A 240 9.95 29.82 -18.61
C ASP A 240 9.06 29.35 -17.47
N PHE A 241 9.44 29.72 -16.25
CA PHE A 241 8.72 29.37 -15.04
C PHE A 241 7.42 30.18 -14.92
N ILE A 242 7.40 31.44 -15.34
CA ILE A 242 6.17 32.23 -15.42
C ILE A 242 5.19 31.62 -16.44
N ASN A 243 5.69 31.21 -17.61
CA ASN A 243 4.83 30.76 -18.72
C ASN A 243 4.41 29.28 -18.61
N TYR A 244 5.24 28.44 -17.99
CA TYR A 244 5.09 26.98 -17.99
C TYR A 244 5.38 26.34 -16.64
N GLY A 245 5.38 27.11 -15.55
CA GLY A 245 5.88 26.68 -14.24
C GLY A 245 5.24 25.38 -13.74
N ASP A 246 3.91 25.29 -13.74
CA ASP A 246 3.17 24.08 -13.35
C ASP A 246 3.60 22.85 -14.16
N LYS A 247 3.69 22.98 -15.49
CA LYS A 247 4.09 21.90 -16.40
C LYS A 247 5.54 21.49 -16.18
N ILE A 248 6.44 22.44 -15.98
CA ILE A 248 7.86 22.19 -15.68
C ILE A 248 7.98 21.45 -14.36
N ILE A 249 7.23 21.84 -13.33
CA ILE A 249 7.25 21.17 -12.02
C ILE A 249 6.74 19.73 -12.13
N TYR A 250 5.62 19.48 -12.80
CA TYR A 250 5.08 18.13 -12.96
C TYR A 250 6.02 17.23 -13.78
N CYS A 251 6.58 17.73 -14.87
CA CYS A 251 7.57 16.98 -15.64
C CYS A 251 8.84 16.70 -14.82
N ALA A 252 9.33 17.69 -14.06
CA ALA A 252 10.47 17.54 -13.17
C ALA A 252 10.21 16.53 -12.04
N MET A 253 8.99 16.47 -11.51
CA MET A 253 8.60 15.48 -10.52
C MET A 253 8.69 14.05 -11.09
N TYR A 254 8.19 13.81 -12.31
CA TYR A 254 8.31 12.49 -12.94
C TYR A 254 9.78 12.10 -13.16
N LEU A 255 10.59 13.04 -13.64
CA LEU A 255 12.04 12.84 -13.79
C LEU A 255 12.74 12.58 -12.45
N TYR A 256 12.31 13.24 -11.37
CA TYR A 256 12.88 13.11 -10.03
C TYR A 256 12.66 11.71 -9.44
N VAL A 257 11.46 11.15 -9.64
CA VAL A 257 11.11 9.78 -9.19
C VAL A 257 11.54 8.68 -10.17
N GLY A 258 12.12 9.05 -11.32
CA GLY A 258 12.62 8.11 -12.33
C GLY A 258 11.54 7.58 -13.31
N TYR A 259 10.37 8.20 -13.35
CA TYR A 259 9.26 7.83 -14.24
C TYR A 259 9.44 8.49 -15.62
N ILE A 260 10.47 8.05 -16.35
CA ILE A 260 10.93 8.68 -17.61
C ILE A 260 9.86 8.63 -18.69
N ASN A 261 9.12 7.52 -18.80
CA ASN A 261 8.08 7.34 -19.80
C ASN A 261 6.92 8.29 -19.54
N GLU A 262 6.52 8.42 -18.28
CA GLU A 262 5.47 9.32 -17.82
C GLU A 262 5.88 10.79 -18.02
N ALA A 263 7.14 11.13 -17.71
CA ALA A 263 7.69 12.47 -17.97
C ALA A 263 7.62 12.83 -19.47
N THR A 264 7.97 11.87 -20.34
CA THR A 264 7.98 12.04 -21.80
C THR A 264 6.56 12.17 -22.34
N ASN A 265 5.67 11.24 -22.00
CA ASN A 265 4.26 11.27 -22.40
C ASN A 265 3.58 12.57 -21.94
N PHE A 266 3.87 13.00 -20.71
CA PHE A 266 3.37 14.25 -20.19
C PHE A 266 3.88 15.44 -21.00
N ALA A 267 5.19 15.54 -21.25
CA ALA A 267 5.75 16.64 -22.02
C ALA A 267 5.21 16.73 -23.46
N GLU A 268 5.06 15.60 -24.14
CA GLU A 268 4.45 15.51 -25.47
C GLU A 268 2.99 15.99 -25.46
N SER A 269 2.21 15.60 -24.45
CA SER A 269 0.82 16.07 -24.28
C SER A 269 0.71 17.59 -24.10
N GLN A 270 1.78 18.25 -23.67
CA GLN A 270 1.84 19.70 -23.44
C GLN A 270 2.37 20.48 -24.65
N GLY A 271 2.56 19.83 -25.81
CA GLY A 271 3.13 20.43 -27.02
C GLY A 271 4.66 20.55 -27.00
N GLY A 272 5.30 19.94 -26.01
CA GLY A 272 6.74 19.75 -25.92
C GLY A 272 7.17 18.47 -26.66
N GLY A 273 8.29 17.88 -26.26
CA GLY A 273 8.75 16.62 -26.85
C GLY A 273 9.79 15.87 -26.03
N GLY A 274 10.06 14.63 -26.44
CA GLY A 274 11.08 13.79 -25.85
C GLY A 274 12.49 14.38 -25.96
N SER A 275 13.26 14.21 -24.88
CA SER A 275 14.70 14.50 -24.84
C SER A 275 15.47 13.20 -24.59
N ASP A 276 16.76 13.16 -24.96
CA ASP A 276 17.58 11.98 -24.73
C ASP A 276 17.73 11.72 -23.22
N THR A 277 17.01 10.70 -22.76
CA THR A 277 16.85 10.32 -21.35
C THR A 277 17.24 8.85 -21.13
N LYS A 278 17.98 8.27 -22.07
CA LYS A 278 18.30 6.83 -22.11
C LYS A 278 19.04 6.33 -20.87
N ASP A 279 19.84 7.21 -20.25
CA ASP A 279 20.59 6.97 -19.01
C ASP A 279 20.12 7.89 -17.85
N TRP A 280 18.85 8.29 -17.86
CA TRP A 280 18.33 9.22 -16.86
C TRP A 280 18.17 8.57 -15.48
N GLY A 281 18.86 9.11 -14.49
CA GLY A 281 18.78 8.65 -13.10
C GLY A 281 19.72 9.47 -12.21
N ARG A 282 19.43 9.50 -10.91
CA ARG A 282 20.24 10.22 -9.92
C ARG A 282 21.59 9.53 -9.75
N GLU A 283 22.67 10.30 -9.77
CA GLU A 283 24.01 9.76 -9.51
C GLU A 283 24.18 9.45 -8.01
N LYS A 284 25.07 8.51 -7.66
CA LYS A 284 25.24 8.05 -6.27
C LYS A 284 25.63 9.17 -5.31
N ASP A 285 26.49 10.08 -5.77
CA ASP A 285 27.07 11.16 -4.97
C ASP A 285 26.39 12.51 -5.23
N GLU A 286 25.36 12.57 -6.09
CA GLU A 286 24.63 13.80 -6.42
C GLU A 286 23.72 14.20 -5.25
N ASP A 287 23.90 15.43 -4.75
CA ASP A 287 23.06 16.02 -3.72
C ASP A 287 21.59 16.15 -4.18
N GLU A 288 20.64 16.12 -3.26
CA GLU A 288 19.22 16.21 -3.56
C GLU A 288 18.88 17.53 -4.26
N ILE A 289 19.51 18.63 -3.84
CA ILE A 289 19.31 19.95 -4.46
C ILE A 289 19.84 19.95 -5.90
N GLU A 290 21.02 19.36 -6.12
CA GLU A 290 21.62 19.27 -7.45
C GLU A 290 20.79 18.37 -8.39
N TRP A 291 20.30 17.26 -7.86
CA TRP A 291 19.37 16.38 -8.57
C TRP A 291 18.09 17.10 -8.98
N ILE A 292 17.46 17.84 -8.06
CA ILE A 292 16.26 18.65 -8.37
C ILE A 292 16.57 19.67 -9.46
N ARG A 293 17.72 20.35 -9.40
CA ARG A 293 18.13 21.33 -10.42
C ARG A 293 18.34 20.67 -11.78
N ARG A 294 18.88 19.45 -11.83
CA ARG A 294 19.03 18.68 -13.07
C ARG A 294 17.68 18.27 -13.64
N CYS A 295 16.76 17.78 -12.79
CA CYS A 295 15.37 17.51 -13.18
C CYS A 295 14.66 18.75 -13.74
N LEU A 296 14.77 19.90 -13.07
CA LEU A 296 14.18 21.16 -13.54
C LEU A 296 14.73 21.58 -14.90
N ARG A 297 16.05 21.53 -15.07
CA ARG A 297 16.69 21.90 -16.34
C ARG A 297 16.21 21.02 -17.50
N GLN A 298 16.09 19.72 -17.25
CA GLN A 298 15.62 18.78 -18.26
C GLN A 298 14.13 18.95 -18.55
N ALA A 299 13.30 19.10 -17.51
CA ALA A 299 11.87 19.35 -17.64
C ALA A 299 11.58 20.62 -18.45
N THR A 300 12.30 21.71 -18.21
CA THR A 300 12.17 22.94 -19.02
C THR A 300 12.43 22.68 -20.50
N ARG A 301 13.42 21.85 -20.84
CA ARG A 301 13.72 21.49 -22.24
C ARG A 301 12.65 20.61 -22.87
N MET A 302 12.06 19.71 -22.08
CA MET A 302 11.01 18.80 -22.54
C MET A 302 9.67 19.50 -22.72
N ILE A 303 9.31 20.42 -21.83
CA ILE A 303 8.03 21.15 -21.86
C ILE A 303 8.00 22.24 -22.94
N LYS A 304 9.14 22.88 -23.21
CA LYS A 304 9.20 23.92 -24.23
C LYS A 304 8.84 23.36 -25.61
N PRO A 305 7.93 24.01 -26.35
CA PRO A 305 7.74 23.71 -27.76
C PRO A 305 9.08 23.86 -28.48
N ARG A 306 9.44 22.91 -29.33
CA ARG A 306 10.59 23.09 -30.22
C ARG A 306 10.31 24.30 -31.10
N LYS A 307 11.07 25.40 -30.94
CA LYS A 307 11.13 26.46 -31.95
C LYS A 307 11.47 25.75 -33.26
N GLY A 308 10.48 25.61 -34.15
CA GLY A 308 10.72 25.03 -35.47
C GLY A 308 11.88 25.79 -36.08
N LYS A 309 12.88 25.08 -36.62
CA LYS A 309 13.81 25.73 -37.54
C LYS A 309 12.94 26.38 -38.60
N GLY A 310 12.79 27.70 -38.55
CA GLY A 310 12.10 28.44 -39.58
C GLY A 310 12.70 28.01 -40.89
N LEU A 311 11.85 27.58 -41.83
CA LEU A 311 12.22 27.57 -43.23
C LEU A 311 12.65 29.02 -43.53
N SER A 312 13.96 29.24 -43.62
CA SER A 312 14.52 30.42 -44.27
C SER A 312 13.89 30.45 -45.66
N ARG A 313 12.99 31.40 -45.86
CA ARG A 313 12.59 31.88 -47.19
C ARG A 313 13.48 33.05 -47.54
#